data_AF-A0A8S2SBG9-F1
#
_entry.id   AF-A0A8S2SBG9-F1
#
_cell.length_a   1.000
_cell.length_b   1.000
_cell.length_c   1.000
_cell.angle_alpha   90.00
_cell.angle_beta   90.00
_cell.angle_gamma   90.00
#
_symmetry.space_group_name_H-M   'P 1'
#
loop_
_entity.id
_entity.type
_entity.pdbx_description
1 polymer ?
#
loop_
_entity_poly.entity_id
_entity_poly.type
_entity_poly.pdbx_seq_one_letter_code
_entity_poly.pdbx_strand_id
1 'polypeptide(L)' 'MLDFQPQRFALFKQVTTHTGRQLSLTSAHLIPTDKHGYVMAKNIHTGMNVYVMNDDGILITETVSNVSDVVKQGYVA' A
#
# COMPACT_ATOMS: atom_id res chain seq x y z
N MET A 1 -29.78 -21.33 -3.97
CA MET A 1 -29.57 -20.00 -4.55
C MET A 1 -28.15 -19.59 -4.20
N LEU A 2 -27.28 -19.44 -5.20
CA LEU A 2 -25.95 -18.88 -5.01
C LEU A 2 -26.10 -17.37 -4.94
N ASP A 3 -25.80 -16.78 -3.79
CA ASP A 3 -25.76 -15.33 -3.62
C ASP A 3 -24.67 -14.77 -4.54
N PHE A 4 -25.10 -14.17 -5.66
CA PHE A 4 -24.23 -13.36 -6.51
C PHE A 4 -23.83 -12.12 -5.69
N GLN A 5 -22.72 -12.20 -4.95
CA GLN A 5 -22.05 -10.97 -4.54
C GLN A 5 -21.44 -10.36 -5.81
N PRO A 6 -21.87 -9.16 -6.24
CA PRO A 6 -21.18 -8.49 -7.34
C PRO A 6 -19.72 -8.36 -6.91
N GLN A 7 -18.80 -8.94 -7.69
CA GLN A 7 -17.37 -8.83 -7.44
C GLN A 7 -17.04 -7.33 -7.39
N ARG A 8 -16.92 -6.79 -6.17
CA ARG A 8 -16.62 -5.37 -5.98
C ARG A 8 -15.14 -5.20 -6.29
N PHE A 9 -14.88 -4.74 -7.51
CA PHE A 9 -13.57 -4.26 -7.89
C PHE A 9 -13.36 -2.85 -7.36
N ALA A 10 -12.16 -2.58 -6.88
CA ALA A 10 -11.78 -1.31 -6.33
C ALA A 10 -10.40 -0.91 -6.84
N LEU A 11 -10.17 0.41 -6.90
CA LEU A 11 -8.89 1.00 -7.25
C LEU A 11 -8.01 1.10 -5.99
N PHE A 12 -6.80 0.59 -6.08
CA PHE A 12 -5.80 0.63 -5.02
C PHE A 12 -4.52 1.28 -5.53
N LYS A 13 -3.83 1.99 -4.64
CA LYS A 13 -2.42 2.36 -4.81
C LYS A 13 -1.56 1.17 -4.46
N GLN A 14 -0.76 0.68 -5.40
CA GLN A 14 0.26 -0.33 -5.17
C GLN A 14 1.61 0.35 -4.99
N VAL A 15 2.15 0.23 -3.78
CA VAL A 15 3.48 0.73 -3.41
C VAL A 15 4.45 -0.44 -3.49
N THR A 16 5.54 -0.27 -4.25
CA THR A 16 6.64 -1.24 -4.36
C THR A 16 7.92 -0.63 -3.80
N THR A 17 8.66 -1.39 -3.01
CA THR A 17 9.95 -0.96 -2.45
C THR A 17 11.13 -1.44 -3.30
N HIS A 18 12.36 -0.99 -3.00
CA HIS A 18 13.55 -1.45 -3.73
C HIS A 18 13.86 -2.95 -3.58
N THR A 19 13.50 -3.57 -2.46
CA THR A 19 13.63 -5.04 -2.30
C THR A 19 12.48 -5.81 -2.97
N GLY A 20 11.56 -5.11 -3.64
CA GLY A 20 10.46 -5.73 -4.38
C GLY A 20 9.25 -6.08 -3.53
N ARG A 21 9.21 -5.66 -2.26
CA ARG A 21 8.03 -5.84 -1.40
C ARG A 21 6.90 -4.94 -1.88
N GLN A 22 5.67 -5.44 -1.79
CA GLN A 22 4.50 -4.77 -2.35
C GLN A 22 3.39 -4.67 -1.34
N LEU A 23 2.72 -3.51 -1.33
CA LEU A 23 1.55 -3.25 -0.50
C LEU A 23 0.51 -2.52 -1.35
N SER A 24 -0.71 -3.06 -1.46
CA SER A 24 -1.82 -2.35 -2.12
C SER A 24 -2.85 -1.85 -1.13
N LEU A 25 -3.16 -0.56 -1.21
CA LEU A 25 -3.94 0.20 -0.23
C LEU A 25 -4.99 1.05 -0.92
N THR A 26 -6.07 1.36 -0.23
CA THR A 26 -6.99 2.41 -0.71
C THR A 26 -6.29 3.76 -0.65
N SER A 27 -6.66 4.69 -1.54
CA SER A 27 -6.03 6.02 -1.63
C SER A 27 -5.99 6.80 -0.30
N ALA A 28 -6.96 6.59 0.58
CA ALA A 28 -7.09 7.26 1.87
C ALA A 28 -6.40 6.52 3.03
N HIS A 29 -5.87 5.31 2.81
CA HIS A 29 -5.21 4.54 3.85
C HIS A 29 -3.98 5.27 4.38
N LEU A 30 -3.86 5.40 5.70
CA LEU A 30 -2.71 6.03 6.33
C LEU A 30 -1.60 5.00 6.53
N ILE A 31 -0.38 5.35 6.13
CA ILE A 31 0.81 4.54 6.39
C ILE A 31 1.85 5.34 7.18
N PRO A 32 2.54 4.69 8.13
CA PRO A 32 3.60 5.33 8.89
C PRO A 32 4.85 5.52 8.00
N THR A 33 5.52 6.66 8.17
CA THR A 33 6.76 7.03 7.47
C THR A 33 7.78 7.57 8.46
N ASP A 34 9.05 7.51 8.09
CA ASP A 34 10.16 7.91 8.95
C ASP A 34 10.20 9.43 9.26
N LYS A 35 9.73 10.28 8.33
CA LYS A 35 9.83 11.74 8.44
C LYS A 35 8.52 12.48 8.64
N HIS A 36 7.39 11.89 8.25
CA HIS A 36 6.11 12.62 8.19
C HIS A 36 5.07 12.06 9.16
N GLY A 37 5.45 11.14 10.05
CA GLY A 37 4.52 10.44 10.94
C GLY A 37 3.63 9.51 10.14
N TYR A 38 2.48 10.00 9.68
CA TYR A 38 1.54 9.26 8.83
C TYR A 38 1.22 10.03 7.55
N VAL A 39 1.16 9.33 6.43
CA VAL A 39 0.73 9.90 5.14
C VAL A 39 -0.31 9.00 4.50
N MET A 40 -1.22 9.60 3.74
CA MET A 40 -2.17 8.83 2.93
C MET A 40 -1.45 8.15 1.77
N ALA A 41 -1.89 6.95 1.38
CA ALA A 41 -1.32 6.18 0.27
C ALA A 41 -1.30 6.97 -1.05
N LYS A 42 -2.30 7.83 -1.31
CA LYS A 42 -2.31 8.70 -2.50
C LYS A 42 -1.19 9.75 -2.54
N ASN A 43 -0.58 10.05 -1.40
CA ASN A 43 0.51 11.02 -1.27
C ASN A 43 1.89 10.34 -1.23
N ILE A 44 1.95 9.01 -1.32
CA ILE A 44 3.23 8.29 -1.44
C ILE A 44 3.76 8.45 -2.85
N HIS A 45 5.06 8.74 -2.95
CA HIS A 45 5.77 8.84 -4.21
C HIS A 45 7.12 8.11 -4.14
N THR A 46 7.67 7.78 -5.30
CA THR A 46 9.02 7.20 -5.41
C THR A 46 10.04 8.06 -4.67
N GLY A 47 11.00 7.41 -4.01
CA GLY A 47 12.02 8.05 -3.17
C GLY A 47 11.59 8.33 -1.72
N MET A 48 10.31 8.18 -1.38
CA MET A 48 9.89 8.19 0.02
C MET A 48 10.33 6.93 0.74
N ASN A 49 10.52 7.07 2.05
CA ASN A 49 10.80 5.96 2.95
C ASN A 49 9.52 5.54 3.67
N VAL A 50 9.26 4.23 3.71
CA VAL A 50 8.16 3.60 4.43
C VAL A 50 8.70 2.54 5.39
N TYR A 51 7.93 2.19 6.41
CA TYR A 51 8.30 1.10 7.29
C TYR A 51 7.85 -0.25 6.73
N VAL A 52 8.73 -1.22 6.83
CA VAL A 52 8.54 -2.60 6.40
C VAL A 52 9.00 -3.53 7.49
N MET A 53 8.23 -4.56 7.80
CA MET A 53 8.63 -5.57 8.78
C MET A 53 9.59 -6.57 8.15
N ASN A 54 10.82 -6.69 8.66
CA ASN A 54 11.77 -7.71 8.21
C ASN A 54 11.40 -9.10 8.77
N ASP A 55 12.19 -10.11 8.42
CA ASP A 55 11.91 -11.51 8.77
C ASP A 55 12.09 -11.79 10.28
N ASP A 56 12.78 -10.90 10.99
CA ASP A 56 12.94 -10.93 12.44
C ASP A 56 11.79 -10.22 13.19
N GLY A 57 10.79 -9.69 12.46
CA GLY A 57 9.66 -8.95 13.03
C GLY A 57 9.96 -7.50 13.39
N ILE A 58 11.08 -6.96 12.94
CA ILE A 58 11.53 -5.58 13.22
C ILE A 58 11.08 -4.66 12.09
N LEU A 59 10.52 -3.50 12.44
CA LEU A 59 10.24 -2.45 11.46
C LEU A 59 11.54 -1.77 11.02
N ILE A 60 11.87 -1.92 9.75
CA ILE A 60 12.99 -1.27 9.08
C ILE A 60 12.47 -0.25 8.08
N THR A 61 13.29 0.77 7.80
CA THR A 61 12.98 1.77 6.79
C THR A 61 13.37 1.24 5.41
N GLU A 62 12.47 1.38 4.43
CA GLU A 62 12.73 1.00 3.06
C GLU A 62 12.21 2.05 2.07
N THR A 63 12.95 2.27 0.98
CA THR A 63 12.61 3.28 -0.01
C THR A 63 11.67 2.73 -1.08
N VAL A 64 10.64 3.53 -1.38
CA VAL A 64 9.66 3.27 -2.44
C VAL A 64 10.32 3.44 -3.80
N SER A 65 10.26 2.38 -4.61
CA SER A 65 10.79 2.32 -5.97
C SER A 65 9.72 2.64 -7.03
N ASN A 66 8.46 2.27 -6.78
CA ASN A 66 7.35 2.49 -7.70
C ASN A 66 6.02 2.67 -6.94
N VAL A 67 5.14 3.50 -7.50
CA VAL A 67 3.75 3.64 -7.09
C VAL A 67 2.88 3.55 -8.33
N SER A 68 1.98 2.57 -8.37
CA SER A 68 1.04 2.37 -9.47
C SER A 68 -0.39 2.28 -8.98
N ASP A 69 -1.33 2.40 -9.91
CA ASP A 69 -2.74 2.12 -9.66
C ASP A 69 -3.06 0.69 -10.11
N VAL A 70 -3.74 -0.08 -9.27
CA VAL A 70 -4.20 -1.44 -9.59
C VAL A 70 -5.68 -1.61 -9.25
N VAL A 71 -6.40 -2.28 -10.13
CA VAL A 71 -7.79 -2.68 -9.90
C VAL A 71 -7.80 -4.13 -9.46
N LYS A 72 -8.32 -4.39 -8.27
CA LYS A 72 -8.48 -5.76 -7.73
C LYS A 72 -9.79 -5.89 -6.97
N GLN A 73 -10.23 -7.13 -6.75
CA GLN A 73 -11.36 -7.38 -5.87
C GLN A 73 -11.02 -6.91 -4.46
N GLY A 74 -11.92 -6.14 -3.86
CA GLY A 74 -11.71 -5.60 -2.53
C GLY A 74 -12.74 -4.55 -2.16
N TYR A 75 -12.73 -4.18 -0.89
CA TYR A 75 -13.65 -3.20 -0.33
C TYR A 75 -12.95 -1.87 -0.16
N VAL A 76 -13.61 -0.80 -0.61
CA VAL A 76 -13.33 0.58 -0.21
C VAL A 76 -14.41 0.94 0.79
N ALA A 77 -14.01 1.17 2.03
CA ALA A 77 -14.90 1.64 3.10
C ALA A 77 -14.92 3.18 3.11
#